data_AF-A0A956TFU3-F1
#
_entry.id   AF-A0A956TFU3-F1
#
_cell.length_a   1.000
_cell.length_b   1.000
_cell.length_c   1.000
_cell.angle_alpha   90.00
_cell.angle_beta   90.00
_cell.angle_gamma   90.00
#
_symmetry.space_group_name_H-M   'P 1'
#
loop_
_entity.id
_entity.type
_entity.pdbx_description
1 polymer ?
#
loop_
_entity_poly.entity_id
_entity_poly.type
_entity_poly.pdbx_seq_one_letter_code
_entity_poly.pdbx_strand_id
1 'polypeptide(L)'
;MIGWRLGVEVELLAPPGKSRYDLALAIAREYDGTVRRIFHPQSEPSKVPGMPVFHNLTLGFEVLDAQGERVARCVDDLTLQADLVRETPPLPGWYRIVSDDERLLRLIARQSDPDHDLTQVLEPVARLFGTNLEAGPGGMQRVNDETGASVAIVAPLPGERERPCELITAPLDDAHQCRLERLLKLARELGFTAPVEGATHFHFDATRLQSAGALANLVRLVGACPLREMVGTNPRCRRLGAWPSELLETVSAPDFSQLDWAQATSRISKLPLTKYCDFNLLNCLNPRARQNTVEIRILPVWLEAEPMIKMAALFAAILRRAGGPPVESPPESVPELLALLEG
;
A
#
# COMPACT_ATOMS: atom_id res chain seq x y z
N MET A 1 1.17 20.24 14.95
CA MET A 1 0.97 20.23 13.48
C MET A 1 2.12 19.44 12.87
N ILE A 2 1.88 18.50 11.95
CA ILE A 2 2.92 17.57 11.43
C ILE A 2 3.92 18.29 10.50
N GLY A 3 3.47 19.29 9.74
CA GLY A 3 4.35 20.11 8.89
C GLY A 3 4.98 19.35 7.71
N TRP A 4 4.35 18.25 7.27
CA TRP A 4 4.82 17.36 6.21
C TRP A 4 3.63 16.83 5.42
N ARG A 5 3.74 16.72 4.09
CA ARG A 5 2.70 16.11 3.23
C ARG A 5 2.66 14.60 3.45
N LEU A 6 1.49 14.08 3.82
CA LEU A 6 1.31 12.71 4.30
C LEU A 6 0.18 11.98 3.54
N GLY A 7 0.46 10.79 3.01
CA GLY A 7 -0.55 9.80 2.68
C GLY A 7 -0.68 8.77 3.80
N VAL A 8 -1.89 8.28 4.05
CA VAL A 8 -2.14 7.23 5.04
C VAL A 8 -2.87 6.06 4.39
N GLU A 9 -2.41 4.85 4.67
CA GLU A 9 -3.07 3.60 4.34
C GLU A 9 -3.44 2.89 5.65
N VAL A 10 -4.71 2.52 5.82
CA VAL A 10 -5.20 1.85 7.03
C VAL A 10 -5.90 0.56 6.64
N GLU A 11 -5.38 -0.56 7.13
CA GLU A 11 -6.01 -1.87 6.92
C GLU A 11 -7.18 -2.04 7.89
N LEU A 12 -8.36 -2.32 7.33
CA LEU A 12 -9.63 -2.44 8.01
C LEU A 12 -10.36 -3.71 7.55
N LEU A 13 -11.27 -4.20 8.38
CA LEU A 13 -12.15 -5.31 8.03
C LEU A 13 -13.60 -4.91 8.21
N ALA A 14 -14.39 -5.01 7.13
CA ALA A 14 -15.83 -4.81 7.19
C ALA A 14 -16.50 -5.91 8.04
N PRO A 15 -17.56 -5.59 8.80
CA PRO A 15 -18.35 -6.62 9.46
C PRO A 15 -19.09 -7.48 8.42
N PRO A 16 -19.51 -8.71 8.76
CA PRO A 16 -20.31 -9.54 7.86
C PRO A 16 -21.54 -8.80 7.34
N GLY A 17 -21.82 -8.96 6.05
CA GLY A 17 -22.92 -8.26 5.36
C GLY A 17 -22.60 -6.83 4.91
N LYS A 18 -21.40 -6.32 5.18
CA LYS A 18 -20.84 -5.10 4.58
C LYS A 18 -19.55 -5.41 3.83
N SER A 19 -19.11 -4.46 3.02
CA SER A 19 -17.95 -4.56 2.15
C SER A 19 -17.16 -3.26 2.15
N ARG A 20 -15.97 -3.28 1.56
CA ARG A 20 -15.19 -2.05 1.27
C ARG A 20 -15.95 -1.04 0.40
N TYR A 21 -16.95 -1.49 -0.38
CA TYR A 21 -17.81 -0.59 -1.15
C TYR A 21 -18.74 0.24 -0.25
N ASP A 22 -19.26 -0.34 0.83
CA ASP A 22 -20.12 0.37 1.79
C ASP A 22 -19.38 1.55 2.44
N LEU A 23 -18.10 1.36 2.77
CA LEU A 23 -17.25 2.44 3.27
C LEU A 23 -17.02 3.51 2.20
N ALA A 24 -16.74 3.13 0.96
CA ALA A 24 -16.59 4.08 -0.14
C ALA A 24 -17.85 4.92 -0.35
N LEU A 25 -19.04 4.30 -0.30
CA LEU A 25 -20.32 5.00 -0.40
C LEU A 25 -20.57 5.96 0.77
N ALA A 26 -20.22 5.58 1.99
CA ALA A 26 -20.35 6.46 3.16
C ALA A 26 -19.42 7.68 3.04
N ILE A 27 -18.17 7.48 2.61
CA ILE A 27 -17.24 8.59 2.36
C ILE A 27 -17.76 9.49 1.24
N ALA A 28 -18.27 8.93 0.14
CA ALA A 28 -18.82 9.73 -0.95
C ALA A 28 -19.96 10.63 -0.45
N ARG A 29 -20.90 10.09 0.34
CA ARG A 29 -22.01 10.87 0.92
C ARG A 29 -21.52 12.00 1.84
N GLU A 30 -20.50 11.74 2.66
CA GLU A 30 -19.92 12.73 3.56
C GLU A 30 -19.26 13.91 2.80
N TYR A 31 -18.80 13.67 1.58
CA TYR A 31 -18.11 14.66 0.73
C TYR A 31 -18.97 15.15 -0.45
N ASP A 32 -20.29 14.90 -0.42
CA ASP A 32 -21.23 15.20 -1.52
C ASP A 32 -20.71 14.73 -2.89
N GLY A 33 -20.04 13.58 -2.87
CA GLY A 33 -19.18 13.07 -3.91
C GLY A 33 -19.73 11.83 -4.62
N THR A 34 -18.84 11.14 -5.33
CA THR A 34 -19.17 9.94 -6.10
C THR A 34 -18.16 8.82 -5.86
N VAL A 35 -18.58 7.58 -6.15
CA VAL A 35 -17.71 6.41 -6.11
C VAL A 35 -17.52 5.89 -7.52
N ARG A 36 -16.27 5.70 -7.91
CA ARG A 36 -15.87 5.03 -9.16
C ARG A 36 -15.21 3.70 -8.83
N ARG A 37 -15.64 2.63 -9.50
CA ARG A 37 -14.96 1.34 -9.38
C ARG A 37 -13.64 1.37 -10.15
N ILE A 38 -12.62 0.73 -9.60
CA ILE A 38 -11.28 0.67 -10.18
C ILE A 38 -10.71 -0.74 -10.07
N PHE A 39 -9.78 -1.09 -10.96
CA PHE A 39 -8.92 -2.25 -10.75
C PHE A 39 -7.76 -1.88 -9.82
N HIS A 40 -7.59 -2.66 -8.76
CA HIS A 40 -6.47 -2.55 -7.83
C HIS A 40 -5.49 -3.71 -8.05
N PRO A 41 -4.24 -3.44 -8.47
CA PRO A 41 -3.26 -4.48 -8.73
C PRO A 41 -2.67 -5.03 -7.43
N GLN A 42 -2.64 -6.36 -7.32
CA GLN A 42 -2.09 -7.07 -6.17
C GLN A 42 -1.23 -8.24 -6.61
N SER A 43 -0.40 -8.74 -5.70
CA SER A 43 0.38 -9.96 -5.92
C SER A 43 0.22 -10.94 -4.75
N GLU A 44 0.11 -12.22 -5.09
CA GLU A 44 0.06 -13.31 -4.13
C GLU A 44 1.16 -14.34 -4.42
N PRO A 45 1.80 -14.92 -3.39
CA PRO A 45 2.73 -16.03 -3.59
C PRO A 45 2.02 -17.18 -4.30
N SER A 46 2.65 -17.70 -5.34
CA SER A 46 2.14 -18.85 -6.08
C SER A 46 2.78 -20.14 -5.56
N LYS A 47 1.98 -21.22 -5.53
CA LYS A 47 2.45 -22.57 -5.22
C LYS A 47 2.86 -23.35 -6.47
N VAL A 48 2.72 -22.76 -7.66
CA VAL A 48 3.03 -23.41 -8.94
C VAL A 48 4.55 -23.42 -9.16
N PRO A 49 5.16 -24.58 -9.44
CA PRO A 49 6.60 -24.66 -9.71
C PRO A 49 7.04 -23.72 -10.84
N GLY A 50 8.12 -22.96 -10.62
CA GLY A 50 8.65 -22.01 -11.61
C GLY A 50 7.90 -20.68 -11.71
N MET A 51 6.79 -20.51 -10.98
CA MET A 51 5.99 -19.29 -10.98
C MET A 51 5.82 -18.81 -9.53
N PRO A 52 6.69 -17.92 -9.03
CA PRO A 52 6.73 -17.57 -7.61
C PRO A 52 5.57 -16.67 -7.17
N VAL A 53 4.92 -15.98 -8.11
CA VAL A 53 3.88 -14.98 -7.83
C VAL A 53 2.79 -15.07 -8.88
N PHE A 54 1.53 -14.97 -8.46
CA PHE A 54 0.43 -14.59 -9.34
C PHE A 54 0.12 -13.12 -9.17
N HIS A 55 -0.14 -12.45 -10.28
CA HIS A 55 -0.62 -11.09 -10.28
C HIS A 55 -2.15 -11.10 -10.38
N ASN A 56 -2.78 -10.15 -9.71
CA ASN A 56 -4.23 -10.04 -9.63
C ASN A 56 -4.66 -8.60 -9.87
N LEU A 57 -5.83 -8.42 -10.48
CA LEU A 57 -6.63 -7.20 -10.37
C LEU A 57 -7.86 -7.55 -9.53
N THR A 58 -8.00 -6.88 -8.39
CA THR A 58 -9.20 -6.94 -7.55
C THR A 58 -10.01 -5.66 -7.72
N LEU A 59 -11.28 -5.71 -7.37
CA LEU A 59 -12.13 -4.52 -7.37
C LEU A 59 -11.82 -3.64 -6.16
N GLY A 60 -11.49 -2.38 -6.45
CA GLY A 60 -11.39 -1.29 -5.49
C GLY A 60 -12.35 -0.16 -5.85
N PHE A 61 -12.44 0.82 -4.96
CA PHE A 61 -13.37 1.94 -5.09
C PHE A 61 -12.66 3.24 -4.82
N GLU A 62 -12.65 4.14 -5.80
CA GLU A 62 -12.14 5.49 -5.66
C GLU A 62 -13.27 6.45 -5.34
N VAL A 63 -13.09 7.24 -4.29
CA VAL A 63 -14.06 8.24 -3.85
C VAL A 63 -13.58 9.61 -4.30
N LEU A 64 -14.45 10.31 -5.05
CA LEU A 64 -14.25 11.68 -5.50
C LEU A 64 -15.20 12.59 -4.73
N ASP A 65 -14.79 13.81 -4.38
CA ASP A 65 -15.67 14.82 -3.82
C ASP A 65 -16.57 15.47 -4.89
N ALA A 66 -17.38 16.45 -4.48
CA ALA A 66 -18.24 17.23 -5.37
C ALA A 66 -17.49 18.00 -6.48
N GLN A 67 -16.18 18.22 -6.32
CA GLN A 67 -15.33 18.88 -7.33
C GLN A 67 -14.66 17.86 -8.27
N GLY A 68 -14.85 16.56 -8.03
CA GLY A 68 -14.19 15.49 -8.77
C GLY A 68 -12.77 15.19 -8.29
N GLU A 69 -12.34 15.77 -7.17
CA GLU A 69 -11.02 15.52 -6.59
C GLU A 69 -11.05 14.28 -5.72
N ARG A 70 -9.96 13.50 -5.74
CA ARG A 70 -9.89 12.25 -4.99
C ARG A 70 -9.83 12.55 -3.49
N VAL A 71 -10.74 11.92 -2.73
CA VAL A 71 -10.77 11.94 -1.26
C VAL A 71 -10.03 10.74 -0.69
N ALA A 72 -10.39 9.55 -1.15
CA ALA A 72 -9.86 8.28 -0.66
C ALA A 72 -10.02 7.16 -1.69
N ARG A 73 -9.39 6.02 -1.41
CA ARG A 73 -9.69 4.74 -2.06
C ARG A 73 -9.94 3.67 -1.00
N CYS A 74 -10.88 2.79 -1.27
CA CYS A 74 -11.12 1.58 -0.49
C CYS A 74 -10.77 0.40 -1.39
N VAL A 75 -9.62 -0.23 -1.15
CA VAL A 75 -9.11 -1.32 -1.99
C VAL A 75 -8.98 -2.61 -1.19
N ASP A 76 -8.78 -3.72 -1.88
CA ASP A 76 -8.57 -5.00 -1.22
C ASP A 76 -7.16 -5.11 -0.63
N ASP A 77 -6.96 -5.95 0.39
CA ASP A 77 -5.63 -6.39 0.85
C ASP A 77 -5.62 -7.92 1.01
N LEU A 78 -4.84 -8.61 0.16
CA LEU A 78 -4.75 -10.09 0.12
C LEU A 78 -4.13 -10.70 1.38
N THR A 79 -3.52 -9.93 2.26
CA THR A 79 -2.91 -10.41 3.51
C THR A 79 -3.90 -10.59 4.64
N LEU A 80 -5.04 -9.88 4.60
CA LEU A 80 -6.08 -9.96 5.61
C LEU A 80 -6.91 -11.23 5.40
N GLN A 81 -6.76 -12.24 6.26
CA GLN A 81 -7.31 -13.57 6.00
C GLN A 81 -7.95 -14.22 7.23
N ALA A 82 -7.46 -13.93 8.44
CA ALA A 82 -7.80 -14.68 9.65
C ALA A 82 -9.30 -14.69 9.97
N ASP A 83 -9.97 -13.58 9.72
CA ASP A 83 -11.38 -13.35 10.09
C ASP A 83 -12.37 -13.56 8.93
N LEU A 84 -11.90 -14.17 7.83
CA LEU A 84 -12.69 -14.49 6.64
C LEU A 84 -13.12 -15.95 6.63
N VAL A 85 -14.39 -16.18 6.27
CA VAL A 85 -14.92 -17.54 6.07
C VAL A 85 -14.72 -17.95 4.61
N ARG A 86 -13.74 -18.83 4.38
CA ARG A 86 -13.29 -19.22 3.02
C ARG A 86 -14.36 -19.94 2.21
N GLU A 87 -15.24 -20.65 2.88
CA GLU A 87 -16.30 -21.45 2.28
C GLU A 87 -17.50 -20.59 1.85
N THR A 88 -17.54 -19.30 2.24
CA THR A 88 -18.62 -18.40 1.87
C THR A 88 -18.66 -18.22 0.34
N PRO A 89 -19.84 -18.42 -0.29
CA PRO A 89 -20.00 -18.22 -1.72
C PRO A 89 -19.63 -16.79 -2.14
N PRO A 90 -19.11 -16.59 -3.36
CA PRO A 90 -18.83 -15.26 -3.89
C PRO A 90 -20.10 -14.42 -3.99
N LEU A 91 -20.00 -13.13 -3.68
CA LEU A 91 -21.10 -12.19 -3.92
C LEU A 91 -21.21 -11.82 -5.40
N PRO A 92 -22.43 -11.67 -5.95
CA PRO A 92 -22.62 -11.19 -7.31
C PRO A 92 -21.92 -9.85 -7.56
N GLY A 93 -21.27 -9.72 -8.71
CA GLY A 93 -20.53 -8.51 -9.10
C GLY A 93 -19.13 -8.40 -8.50
N TRP A 94 -18.72 -9.29 -7.59
CA TRP A 94 -17.36 -9.33 -7.06
C TRP A 94 -16.52 -10.40 -7.78
N TYR A 95 -15.43 -9.96 -8.38
CA TYR A 95 -14.52 -10.83 -9.13
C TYR A 95 -13.06 -10.36 -9.00
N ARG A 96 -12.15 -11.23 -9.43
CA ARG A 96 -10.75 -10.88 -9.68
C ARG A 96 -10.31 -11.35 -11.05
N ILE A 97 -9.35 -10.63 -11.63
CA ILE A 97 -8.66 -11.05 -12.85
C ILE A 97 -7.26 -11.49 -12.47
N VAL A 98 -6.82 -12.64 -12.96
CA VAL A 98 -5.50 -13.21 -12.69
C VAL A 98 -4.76 -13.41 -14.01
N SER A 99 -3.46 -13.11 -14.00
CA SER A 99 -2.52 -13.42 -15.06
C SER A 99 -1.14 -13.68 -14.45
N ASP A 100 -0.34 -14.47 -15.14
CA ASP A 100 1.04 -14.80 -14.76
C ASP A 100 2.05 -13.73 -15.22
N ASP A 101 1.64 -12.76 -16.03
CA ASP A 101 2.47 -11.64 -16.47
C ASP A 101 1.90 -10.29 -16.03
N GLU A 102 2.67 -9.54 -15.23
CA GLU A 102 2.27 -8.21 -14.76
C GLU A 102 2.01 -7.22 -15.91
N ARG A 103 2.74 -7.34 -17.03
CA ARG A 103 2.56 -6.49 -18.20
C ARG A 103 1.21 -6.75 -18.86
N LEU A 104 0.78 -8.02 -18.91
CA LEU A 104 -0.55 -8.38 -19.38
C LEU A 104 -1.63 -7.82 -18.47
N LEU A 105 -1.50 -7.93 -17.14
CA LEU A 105 -2.47 -7.30 -16.25
C LEU A 105 -2.55 -5.78 -16.40
N ARG A 106 -1.41 -5.10 -16.59
CA ARG A 106 -1.40 -3.66 -16.84
C ARG A 106 -2.10 -3.30 -18.15
N LEU A 107 -1.99 -4.16 -19.17
CA LEU A 107 -2.74 -4.01 -20.41
C LEU A 107 -4.24 -4.24 -20.17
N ILE A 108 -4.61 -5.34 -19.50
CA ILE A 108 -6.00 -5.69 -19.19
C ILE A 108 -6.68 -4.58 -18.40
N ALA A 109 -6.04 -4.05 -17.37
CA ALA A 109 -6.57 -2.93 -16.57
C ALA A 109 -6.84 -1.65 -17.39
N ARG A 110 -6.22 -1.50 -18.58
CA ARG A 110 -6.45 -0.37 -19.50
C ARG A 110 -7.50 -0.65 -20.56
N GLN A 111 -7.80 -1.92 -20.82
CA GLN A 111 -8.69 -2.36 -21.91
C GLN A 111 -10.06 -2.80 -21.38
N SER A 112 -10.12 -3.22 -20.12
CA SER A 112 -11.32 -3.65 -19.44
C SER A 112 -11.92 -2.52 -18.60
N ASP A 113 -13.25 -2.55 -18.47
CA ASP A 113 -14.00 -1.67 -17.58
C ASP A 113 -14.34 -2.42 -16.28
N PRO A 114 -13.95 -1.93 -15.09
CA PRO A 114 -14.30 -2.58 -13.82
C PRO A 114 -15.81 -2.60 -13.53
N ASP A 115 -16.62 -1.76 -14.18
CA ASP A 115 -18.08 -1.76 -14.00
C ASP A 115 -18.79 -2.87 -14.80
N HIS A 116 -18.11 -3.47 -15.78
CA HIS A 116 -18.63 -4.66 -16.47
C HIS A 116 -18.69 -5.88 -15.55
N ASP A 117 -19.64 -6.76 -15.85
CA ASP A 117 -19.75 -8.03 -15.13
C ASP A 117 -18.62 -9.00 -15.51
N LEU A 118 -18.49 -10.06 -14.71
CA LEU A 118 -17.50 -11.10 -14.91
C LEU A 118 -17.56 -11.73 -16.32
N THR A 119 -18.76 -11.80 -16.92
CA THR A 119 -18.98 -12.45 -18.22
C THR A 119 -18.58 -11.60 -19.42
N GLN A 120 -18.34 -10.31 -19.19
CA GLN A 120 -18.06 -9.32 -20.24
C GLN A 120 -16.72 -8.62 -20.06
N VAL A 121 -16.20 -8.54 -18.84
CA VAL A 121 -15.02 -7.71 -18.50
C VAL A 121 -13.77 -8.04 -19.33
N LEU A 122 -13.59 -9.30 -19.73
CA LEU A 122 -12.46 -9.74 -20.53
C LEU A 122 -12.73 -9.76 -22.06
N GLU A 123 -13.93 -9.40 -22.53
CA GLU A 123 -14.22 -9.37 -23.98
C GLU A 123 -13.29 -8.46 -24.78
N PRO A 124 -12.92 -7.23 -24.30
CA PRO A 124 -11.95 -6.40 -25.01
C PRO A 124 -10.59 -7.09 -25.16
N VAL A 125 -10.19 -7.87 -24.16
CA VAL A 125 -8.93 -8.62 -24.16
C VAL A 125 -9.01 -9.78 -25.16
N ALA A 126 -10.10 -10.55 -25.16
CA ALA A 126 -10.31 -11.62 -26.13
C ALA A 126 -10.20 -11.10 -27.58
N ARG A 127 -10.82 -9.94 -27.87
CA ARG A 127 -10.73 -9.28 -29.18
C ARG A 127 -9.29 -8.90 -29.56
N LEU A 128 -8.46 -8.46 -28.62
CA LEU A 128 -7.05 -8.13 -28.89
C LEU A 128 -6.23 -9.35 -29.30
N PHE A 129 -6.59 -10.54 -28.81
CA PHE A 129 -5.92 -11.80 -29.12
C PHE A 129 -6.61 -12.59 -30.25
N GLY A 130 -7.65 -12.04 -30.88
CA GLY A 130 -8.39 -12.72 -31.95
C GLY A 130 -9.19 -13.94 -31.45
N THR A 131 -9.47 -14.03 -30.16
CA THR A 131 -10.16 -15.17 -29.53
C THR A 131 -11.49 -14.78 -28.91
N ASN A 132 -12.20 -15.77 -28.35
CA ASN A 132 -13.44 -15.60 -27.61
C ASN A 132 -13.24 -15.98 -26.14
N LEU A 133 -14.17 -15.52 -25.29
CA LEU A 133 -14.20 -15.95 -23.89
C LEU A 133 -14.63 -17.42 -23.79
N GLU A 134 -13.86 -18.19 -23.04
CA GLU A 134 -14.16 -19.57 -22.73
C GLU A 134 -14.70 -19.68 -21.31
N ALA A 135 -15.86 -20.32 -21.15
CA ALA A 135 -16.40 -20.63 -19.83
C ALA A 135 -15.57 -21.74 -19.15
N GLY A 136 -15.29 -21.56 -17.87
CA GLY A 136 -14.62 -22.54 -17.02
C GLY A 136 -15.47 -22.94 -15.81
N PRO A 137 -15.01 -23.93 -15.03
CA PRO A 137 -15.66 -24.35 -13.80
C PRO A 137 -15.81 -23.20 -12.79
N GLY A 138 -16.86 -23.28 -11.95
CA GLY A 138 -17.07 -22.28 -10.88
C GLY A 138 -17.44 -20.89 -11.38
N GLY A 139 -17.92 -20.77 -12.62
CA GLY A 139 -18.33 -19.50 -13.21
C GLY A 139 -17.16 -18.62 -13.65
N MET A 140 -15.93 -19.16 -13.74
CA MET A 140 -14.80 -18.42 -14.29
C MET A 140 -14.90 -18.28 -15.80
N GLN A 141 -14.27 -17.25 -16.35
CA GLN A 141 -14.03 -17.11 -17.77
C GLN A 141 -12.55 -16.90 -18.06
N ARG A 142 -12.12 -17.37 -19.23
CA ARG A 142 -10.72 -17.35 -19.62
C ARG A 142 -10.56 -16.79 -21.03
N VAL A 143 -9.47 -16.05 -21.22
CA VAL A 143 -8.93 -15.71 -22.54
C VAL A 143 -7.68 -16.53 -22.75
N ASN A 144 -7.63 -17.23 -23.88
CA ASN A 144 -6.41 -17.84 -24.42
C ASN A 144 -5.99 -17.10 -25.68
N ASP A 145 -4.73 -17.23 -26.08
CA ASP A 145 -4.27 -16.82 -27.41
C ASP A 145 -4.62 -17.87 -28.49
N GLU A 146 -4.29 -17.57 -29.74
CA GLU A 146 -4.55 -18.46 -30.89
C GLU A 146 -3.81 -19.81 -30.81
N THR A 147 -2.77 -19.92 -29.98
CA THR A 147 -2.03 -21.17 -29.75
C THR A 147 -2.60 -21.98 -28.58
N GLY A 148 -3.59 -21.44 -27.88
CA GLY A 148 -4.21 -22.05 -26.69
C GLY A 148 -3.47 -21.73 -25.38
N ALA A 149 -2.48 -20.83 -25.38
CA ALA A 149 -1.82 -20.40 -24.15
C ALA A 149 -2.71 -19.43 -23.37
N SER A 150 -2.72 -19.55 -22.03
CA SER A 150 -3.58 -18.72 -21.19
C SER A 150 -3.06 -17.27 -21.13
N VAL A 151 -3.94 -16.31 -21.36
CA VAL A 151 -3.64 -14.87 -21.25
C VAL A 151 -4.10 -14.34 -19.89
N ALA A 152 -5.36 -14.59 -19.54
CA ALA A 152 -5.95 -14.17 -18.28
C ALA A 152 -7.20 -14.99 -17.94
N ILE A 153 -7.50 -15.05 -16.64
CA ILE A 153 -8.70 -15.66 -16.10
C ILE A 153 -9.42 -14.62 -15.24
N VAL A 154 -10.72 -14.47 -15.44
CA VAL A 154 -11.59 -13.78 -14.50
C VAL A 154 -12.40 -14.81 -13.72
N ALA A 155 -12.43 -14.69 -12.40
CA ALA A 155 -13.13 -15.61 -11.51
C ALA A 155 -13.93 -14.85 -10.45
N PRO A 156 -15.08 -15.40 -10.00
CA PRO A 156 -15.78 -14.84 -8.85
C PRO A 156 -14.84 -14.73 -7.64
N LEU A 157 -15.04 -13.73 -6.80
CA LEU A 157 -14.19 -13.47 -5.65
C LEU A 157 -14.76 -14.20 -4.40
N PRO A 158 -14.21 -15.36 -3.98
CA PRO A 158 -14.83 -16.21 -2.95
C PRO A 158 -14.42 -15.77 -1.55
N GLY A 159 -15.04 -16.37 -0.52
CA GLY A 159 -14.48 -16.37 0.83
C GLY A 159 -14.52 -15.02 1.53
N GLU A 160 -15.62 -14.28 1.37
CA GLU A 160 -15.86 -12.97 1.99
C GLU A 160 -14.82 -11.88 1.65
N ARG A 161 -14.12 -12.07 0.53
CA ARG A 161 -13.03 -11.20 0.08
C ARG A 161 -13.48 -9.81 -0.36
N GLU A 162 -14.77 -9.49 -0.33
CA GLU A 162 -15.32 -8.12 -0.39
C GLU A 162 -15.13 -7.31 0.90
N ARG A 163 -14.89 -7.98 2.04
CA ARG A 163 -14.82 -7.35 3.37
C ARG A 163 -13.49 -6.66 3.69
N PRO A 164 -12.31 -7.23 3.34
CA PRO A 164 -11.04 -6.56 3.59
C PRO A 164 -10.99 -5.20 2.90
N CYS A 165 -10.45 -4.19 3.58
CA CYS A 165 -10.39 -2.84 3.07
C CYS A 165 -9.09 -2.17 3.50
N GLU A 166 -8.21 -1.87 2.56
CA GLU A 166 -7.18 -0.85 2.77
C GLU A 166 -7.79 0.51 2.39
N LEU A 167 -7.99 1.35 3.40
CA LEU A 167 -8.42 2.74 3.23
C LEU A 167 -7.19 3.60 2.96
N ILE A 168 -7.07 4.10 1.74
CA ILE A 168 -5.96 4.93 1.27
C ILE A 168 -6.44 6.38 1.14
N THR A 169 -5.83 7.31 1.86
CA THR A 169 -6.18 8.73 1.73
C THR A 169 -5.60 9.35 0.47
N ALA A 170 -6.23 10.41 -0.03
CA ALA A 170 -5.47 11.38 -0.80
C ALA A 170 -4.37 12.02 0.08
N PRO A 171 -3.27 12.53 -0.50
CA PRO A 171 -2.26 13.25 0.25
C PRO A 171 -2.87 14.40 1.07
N LEU A 172 -2.43 14.49 2.32
CA LEU A 172 -2.85 15.49 3.29
C LEU A 172 -1.70 16.49 3.43
N ASP A 173 -1.96 17.77 3.20
CA ASP A 173 -0.98 18.85 3.41
C ASP A 173 -1.22 19.57 4.75
N ASP A 174 -2.47 19.61 5.19
CA ASP A 174 -2.94 20.31 6.37
C ASP A 174 -4.09 19.55 7.05
N ALA A 175 -4.55 20.10 8.19
CA ALA A 175 -5.72 19.62 8.95
C ALA A 175 -5.75 18.08 9.15
N HIS A 176 -4.57 17.45 9.21
CA HIS A 176 -4.37 16.00 9.15
C HIS A 176 -5.31 15.24 10.08
N GLN A 177 -5.40 15.69 11.34
CA GLN A 177 -6.25 15.04 12.35
C GLN A 177 -7.72 15.08 11.95
N CYS A 178 -8.24 16.26 11.58
CA CYS A 178 -9.64 16.43 11.20
C CYS A 178 -9.98 15.60 9.96
N ARG A 179 -9.11 15.63 8.94
CA ARG A 179 -9.32 14.89 7.69
C ARG A 179 -9.28 13.38 7.89
N LEU A 180 -8.32 12.86 8.66
CA LEU A 180 -8.26 11.43 8.99
C LEU A 180 -9.45 11.01 9.86
N GLU A 181 -9.78 11.80 10.88
CA GLU A 181 -10.86 11.47 11.81
C GLU A 181 -12.20 11.42 11.09
N ARG A 182 -12.43 12.31 10.12
CA ARG A 182 -13.64 12.29 9.29
C ARG A 182 -13.82 10.97 8.55
N LEU A 183 -12.74 10.40 8.01
CA LEU A 183 -12.78 9.11 7.30
C LEU A 183 -12.91 7.93 8.26
N LEU A 184 -12.10 7.91 9.32
CA LEU A 184 -12.07 6.81 10.29
C LEU A 184 -13.37 6.73 11.10
N LYS A 185 -14.00 7.85 11.40
CA LYS A 185 -15.32 7.89 12.05
C LYS A 185 -16.36 7.12 11.24
N LEU A 186 -16.40 7.29 9.92
CA LEU A 186 -17.34 6.56 9.05
C LEU A 186 -17.07 5.05 9.08
N ALA A 187 -15.80 4.64 9.09
CA ALA A 187 -15.43 3.24 9.24
C ALA A 187 -15.95 2.66 10.56
N ARG A 188 -15.76 3.39 11.68
CA ARG A 188 -16.27 2.97 13.00
C ARG A 188 -17.81 2.93 13.03
N GLU A 189 -18.50 3.91 12.48
CA GLU A 189 -19.97 3.95 12.42
C GLU A 189 -20.55 2.79 11.59
N LEU A 190 -19.82 2.33 10.57
CA LEU A 190 -20.17 1.15 9.79
C LEU A 190 -19.77 -0.17 10.47
N GLY A 191 -19.08 -0.13 11.61
CA GLY A 191 -18.64 -1.31 12.35
C GLY A 191 -17.38 -1.97 11.79
N PHE A 192 -16.55 -1.25 11.03
CA PHE A 192 -15.25 -1.76 10.62
C PHE A 192 -14.35 -1.96 11.84
N THR A 193 -13.52 -3.00 11.77
CA THR A 193 -12.60 -3.39 12.85
C THR A 193 -11.17 -3.42 12.34
N ALA A 194 -10.22 -3.37 13.28
CA ALA A 194 -8.81 -3.65 12.99
C ALA A 194 -8.64 -5.15 12.75
N PRO A 195 -8.20 -5.59 11.55
CA PRO A 195 -7.97 -7.00 11.27
C PRO A 195 -6.77 -7.52 12.05
N VAL A 196 -6.75 -8.83 12.28
CA VAL A 196 -5.68 -9.52 13.01
C VAL A 196 -4.29 -9.30 12.42
N GLU A 197 -4.16 -9.34 11.09
CA GLU A 197 -2.90 -9.12 10.37
C GLU A 197 -2.57 -7.63 10.15
N GLY A 198 -3.50 -6.75 10.54
CA GLY A 198 -3.57 -5.36 10.15
C GLY A 198 -2.34 -4.50 10.46
N ALA A 199 -2.06 -3.55 9.57
CA ALA A 199 -1.11 -2.46 9.75
C ALA A 199 -1.67 -1.10 9.29
N THR A 200 -0.99 -0.02 9.72
CA THR A 200 -1.13 1.32 9.13
C THR A 200 0.18 1.70 8.45
N HIS A 201 0.11 2.26 7.24
CA HIS A 201 1.27 2.77 6.54
C HIS A 201 1.20 4.29 6.42
N PHE A 202 2.33 4.96 6.68
CA PHE A 202 2.48 6.40 6.46
C PHE A 202 3.41 6.65 5.29
N HIS A 203 2.95 7.44 4.32
CA HIS A 203 3.69 7.82 3.13
C HIS A 203 4.06 9.30 3.24
N PHE A 204 5.27 9.58 3.70
CA PHE A 204 5.78 10.95 3.78
C PHE A 204 6.41 11.36 2.46
N ASP A 205 6.12 12.56 1.98
CA ASP A 205 6.79 13.13 0.81
C ASP A 205 8.32 13.14 0.99
N ALA A 206 9.05 12.53 0.07
CA ALA A 206 10.49 12.33 0.23
C ALA A 206 11.35 13.46 -0.36
N THR A 207 10.75 14.51 -0.92
CA THR A 207 11.49 15.56 -1.67
C THR A 207 12.61 16.17 -0.83
N ARG A 208 12.36 16.46 0.45
CA ARG A 208 13.36 17.01 1.38
C ARG A 208 14.48 16.03 1.77
N LEU A 209 14.33 14.75 1.45
CA LEU A 209 15.24 13.66 1.79
C LEU A 209 16.09 13.22 0.58
N GLN A 210 15.88 13.81 -0.60
CA GLN A 210 16.61 13.47 -1.83
C GLN A 210 18.02 14.08 -1.87
N SER A 211 18.81 13.78 -0.84
CA SER A 211 20.26 14.01 -0.81
C SER A 211 20.96 12.81 -0.15
N ALA A 212 22.21 12.57 -0.52
CA ALA A 212 22.96 11.45 0.06
C ALA A 212 23.13 11.62 1.59
N GLY A 213 23.39 12.84 2.06
CA GLY A 213 23.47 13.16 3.49
C GLY A 213 22.17 12.88 4.25
N ALA A 214 21.02 13.36 3.72
CA ALA A 214 19.74 13.15 4.38
C ALA A 214 19.35 11.66 4.44
N LEU A 215 19.61 10.92 3.36
CA LEU A 215 19.35 9.48 3.33
C LEU A 215 20.26 8.71 4.31
N ALA A 216 21.54 9.07 4.38
CA ALA A 216 22.46 8.46 5.34
C ALA A 216 22.03 8.71 6.78
N ASN A 217 21.62 9.95 7.09
CA ASN A 217 21.08 10.27 8.41
C ASN A 217 19.80 9.49 8.71
N LEU A 218 18.86 9.39 7.77
CA LEU A 218 17.64 8.62 7.94
C LEU A 218 17.95 7.15 8.27
N VAL A 219 18.82 6.53 7.47
CA VAL A 219 19.20 5.12 7.68
C VAL A 219 19.85 4.92 9.05
N ARG A 220 20.71 5.84 9.51
CA ARG A 220 21.29 5.77 10.85
C ARG A 220 20.24 5.92 11.95
N LEU A 221 19.34 6.89 11.83
CA LEU A 221 18.34 7.19 12.87
C LEU A 221 17.36 6.03 13.11
N VAL A 222 16.95 5.34 12.05
CA VAL A 222 15.90 4.30 12.16
C VAL A 222 16.42 2.86 12.00
N GLY A 223 17.65 2.68 11.51
CA GLY A 223 18.20 1.36 11.20
C GLY A 223 18.65 0.55 12.43
N ALA A 224 19.08 1.20 13.51
CA ALA A 224 19.55 0.55 14.73
C ALA A 224 18.58 0.68 15.91
N CYS A 225 17.72 1.70 15.91
CA CYS A 225 16.79 1.97 17.01
C CYS A 225 15.65 0.94 17.04
N PRO A 226 15.27 0.39 18.22
CA PRO A 226 14.19 -0.60 18.36
C PRO A 226 12.78 0.03 18.25
N LEU A 227 12.50 0.71 17.13
CA LEU A 227 11.28 1.47 16.90
C LEU A 227 10.02 0.62 16.92
N ARG A 228 10.11 -0.67 16.54
CA ARG A 228 8.97 -1.58 16.53
C ARG A 228 8.32 -1.74 17.91
N GLU A 229 9.16 -1.85 18.95
CA GLU A 229 8.69 -1.98 20.34
C GLU A 229 8.01 -0.69 20.80
N MET A 230 8.62 0.45 20.48
CA MET A 230 8.10 1.76 20.85
C MET A 230 6.73 2.05 20.23
N VAL A 231 6.52 1.72 18.96
CA VAL A 231 5.26 2.00 18.26
C VAL A 231 4.22 0.89 18.41
N GLY A 232 4.57 -0.21 19.08
CA GLY A 232 3.67 -1.35 19.28
C GLY A 232 3.33 -2.08 17.98
N THR A 233 4.34 -2.34 17.13
CA THR A 233 4.15 -3.06 15.86
C THR A 233 3.37 -4.35 16.05
N ASN A 234 2.37 -4.58 15.19
CA ASN A 234 1.58 -5.81 15.23
C ASN A 234 2.46 -7.03 14.90
N PRO A 235 2.65 -8.00 15.84
CA PRO A 235 3.49 -9.17 15.60
C PRO A 235 2.91 -10.14 14.56
N ARG A 236 1.63 -9.98 14.18
CA ARG A 236 0.98 -10.78 13.13
C ARG A 236 1.10 -10.16 11.74
N CYS A 237 1.63 -8.94 11.62
CA CYS A 237 1.96 -8.34 10.34
C CYS A 237 3.19 -9.03 9.74
N ARG A 238 3.00 -9.78 8.65
CA ARG A 238 4.05 -10.66 8.08
C ARG A 238 4.94 -10.00 7.03
N ARG A 239 4.56 -8.81 6.52
CA ARG A 239 5.22 -8.12 5.42
C ARG A 239 6.10 -6.96 5.92
N LEU A 240 6.93 -7.28 6.92
CA LEU A 240 7.87 -6.39 7.59
C LEU A 240 9.25 -7.05 7.68
N GLY A 241 10.29 -6.24 7.82
CA GLY A 241 11.66 -6.72 7.77
C GLY A 241 12.67 -5.61 8.01
N ALA A 242 13.81 -5.95 8.62
CA ALA A 242 14.93 -5.04 8.68
C ALA A 242 15.47 -4.76 7.27
N TRP A 243 16.21 -3.66 7.13
CA TRP A 243 17.04 -3.48 5.94
C TRP A 243 18.20 -4.50 5.92
N PRO A 244 18.73 -4.82 4.72
CA PRO A 244 20.02 -5.50 4.62
C PRO A 244 21.10 -4.70 5.36
N SER A 245 22.00 -5.38 6.08
CA SER A 245 23.08 -4.72 6.84
C SER A 245 23.98 -3.88 5.93
N GLU A 246 24.12 -4.31 4.68
CA GLU A 246 24.85 -3.64 3.61
C GLU A 246 24.33 -2.22 3.34
N LEU A 247 23.07 -1.91 3.67
CA LEU A 247 22.54 -0.55 3.54
C LEU A 247 23.24 0.41 4.51
N LEU A 248 23.36 0.02 5.79
CA LEU A 248 24.03 0.85 6.79
C LEU A 248 25.51 1.02 6.46
N GLU A 249 26.18 -0.06 6.03
CA GLU A 249 27.57 -0.02 5.56
C GLU A 249 27.73 0.94 4.37
N THR A 250 26.85 0.85 3.37
CA THR A 250 26.89 1.67 2.16
C THR A 250 26.75 3.15 2.48
N VAL A 251 25.78 3.54 3.32
CA VAL A 251 25.57 4.95 3.69
C VAL A 251 26.61 5.48 4.68
N SER A 252 27.35 4.57 5.33
CA SER A 252 28.43 4.90 6.26
C SER A 252 29.81 5.00 5.61
N ALA A 253 29.92 4.69 4.32
CA ALA A 253 31.12 4.95 3.57
C ALA A 253 31.49 6.46 3.62
N PRO A 254 32.77 6.82 3.86
CA PRO A 254 33.17 8.23 4.02
C PRO A 254 32.80 9.14 2.85
N ASP A 255 32.79 8.60 1.64
CA ASP A 255 32.45 9.33 0.41
C ASP A 255 30.94 9.46 0.17
N PHE A 256 30.11 8.65 0.84
CA PHE A 256 28.68 8.55 0.52
C PHE A 256 27.96 9.89 0.66
N SER A 257 28.22 10.62 1.75
CA SER A 257 27.58 11.91 2.02
C SER A 257 27.89 12.99 0.98
N GLN A 258 28.96 12.82 0.20
CA GLN A 258 29.42 13.75 -0.82
C GLN A 258 28.86 13.43 -2.22
N LEU A 259 28.16 12.30 -2.37
CA LEU A 259 27.54 11.93 -3.63
C LEU A 259 26.37 12.87 -3.95
N ASP A 260 26.20 13.13 -5.24
CA ASP A 260 24.91 13.65 -5.70
C ASP A 260 23.80 12.58 -5.55
N TRP A 261 22.54 12.99 -5.67
CA TRP A 261 21.40 12.10 -5.48
C TRP A 261 21.36 10.96 -6.51
N ALA A 262 21.76 11.21 -7.76
CA ALA A 262 21.77 10.19 -8.81
C ALA A 262 22.83 9.11 -8.55
N GLN A 263 24.00 9.51 -8.03
CA GLN A 263 25.07 8.62 -7.64
C GLN A 263 24.69 7.79 -6.40
N ALA A 264 24.09 8.43 -5.38
CA ALA A 264 23.62 7.75 -4.18
C ALA A 264 22.54 6.71 -4.49
N THR A 265 21.55 7.06 -5.31
CA THR A 265 20.49 6.13 -5.73
C THR A 265 21.05 4.97 -6.55
N SER A 266 21.96 5.22 -7.50
CA SER A 266 22.64 4.18 -8.29
C SER A 266 23.47 3.22 -7.43
N ARG A 267 24.07 3.71 -6.34
CA ARG A 267 24.79 2.88 -5.38
C ARG A 267 23.84 1.99 -4.58
N ILE A 268 22.76 2.56 -4.06
CA ILE A 268 21.76 1.84 -3.24
C ILE A 268 20.92 0.86 -4.07
N SER A 269 20.63 1.16 -5.34
CA SER A 269 19.81 0.29 -6.19
C SER A 269 20.43 -1.08 -6.47
N LYS A 270 21.71 -1.26 -6.13
CA LYS A 270 22.42 -2.55 -6.21
C LYS A 270 22.13 -3.46 -5.01
N LEU A 271 21.56 -2.91 -3.93
CA LEU A 271 21.24 -3.64 -2.72
C LEU A 271 19.88 -4.34 -2.87
N PRO A 272 19.66 -5.48 -2.17
CA PRO A 272 18.41 -6.24 -2.24
C PRO A 272 17.30 -5.60 -1.39
N LEU A 273 17.05 -4.30 -1.57
CA LEU A 273 15.95 -3.61 -0.88
C LEU A 273 14.60 -4.10 -1.40
N THR A 274 13.65 -4.27 -0.48
CA THR A 274 12.29 -4.68 -0.80
C THR A 274 11.29 -3.69 -0.21
N LYS A 275 10.06 -3.69 -0.76
CA LYS A 275 8.96 -2.90 -0.17
C LYS A 275 8.50 -3.43 1.19
N TYR A 276 8.94 -4.63 1.59
CA TYR A 276 8.58 -5.26 2.86
C TYR A 276 9.56 -4.90 3.99
N CYS A 277 10.51 -3.98 3.74
CA CYS A 277 11.28 -3.40 4.82
C CYS A 277 10.39 -2.49 5.68
N ASP A 278 10.69 -2.38 6.97
CA ASP A 278 10.00 -1.54 7.96
C ASP A 278 9.81 -0.10 7.52
N PHE A 279 10.83 0.38 6.79
CA PHE A 279 10.88 1.67 6.14
C PHE A 279 11.14 1.41 4.66
N ASN A 280 10.11 1.53 3.83
CA ASN A 280 10.25 1.33 2.40
C ASN A 280 10.79 2.62 1.74
N LEU A 281 12.01 2.50 1.19
CA LEU A 281 12.73 3.57 0.48
C LEU A 281 12.60 3.46 -1.04
N LEU A 282 12.02 2.38 -1.57
CA LEU A 282 12.01 2.13 -3.02
C LEU A 282 11.27 3.21 -3.81
N ASN A 283 10.24 3.82 -3.22
CA ASN A 283 9.45 4.86 -3.86
C ASN A 283 10.28 6.12 -4.14
N CYS A 284 11.12 6.56 -3.19
CA CYS A 284 11.96 7.76 -3.40
C CYS A 284 13.25 7.48 -4.18
N LEU A 285 13.74 6.22 -4.16
CA LEU A 285 14.95 5.81 -4.88
C LEU A 285 14.71 5.53 -6.37
N ASN A 286 13.47 5.20 -6.75
CA ASN A 286 13.12 4.86 -8.13
C ASN A 286 12.45 6.05 -8.84
N PRO A 287 13.09 6.67 -9.85
CA PRO A 287 12.53 7.82 -10.56
C PRO A 287 11.27 7.48 -11.38
N ARG A 288 10.97 6.20 -11.59
CA ARG A 288 9.75 5.72 -12.27
C ARG A 288 8.63 5.34 -11.29
N ALA A 289 8.86 5.46 -9.98
CA ALA A 289 7.82 5.24 -9.00
C ALA A 289 6.68 6.25 -9.21
N ARG A 290 5.45 5.79 -8.96
CA ARG A 290 4.26 6.66 -9.04
C ARG A 290 4.19 7.67 -7.89
N GLN A 291 4.99 7.47 -6.85
CA GLN A 291 5.01 8.28 -5.64
C GLN A 291 6.47 8.52 -5.24
N ASN A 292 6.78 9.73 -4.79
CA ASN A 292 8.09 10.07 -4.21
C ASN A 292 7.97 10.09 -2.69
N THR A 293 8.01 8.92 -2.06
CA THR A 293 7.70 8.79 -0.63
C THR A 293 8.72 7.94 0.13
N VAL A 294 8.88 8.24 1.42
CA VAL A 294 9.40 7.29 2.41
C VAL A 294 8.20 6.74 3.15
N GLU A 295 8.08 5.42 3.15
CA GLU A 295 6.92 4.73 3.70
C GLU A 295 7.27 4.04 5.03
N ILE A 296 6.54 4.38 6.08
CA ILE A 296 6.66 3.77 7.41
C ILE A 296 5.62 2.65 7.51
N ARG A 297 6.07 1.42 7.76
CA ARG A 297 5.21 0.22 7.69
C ARG A 297 4.99 -0.48 9.03
N ILE A 298 5.68 -0.04 10.08
CA ILE A 298 5.74 -0.72 11.39
C ILE A 298 4.57 -0.40 12.32
N LEU A 299 3.54 0.31 11.87
CA LEU A 299 2.53 0.86 12.75
C LEU A 299 1.33 -0.10 12.89
N PRO A 300 0.79 -0.27 14.11
CA PRO A 300 -0.45 -1.02 14.28
C PRO A 300 -1.62 -0.27 13.64
N VAL A 301 -2.75 -0.96 13.48
CA VAL A 301 -3.99 -0.32 13.04
C VAL A 301 -4.55 0.54 14.16
N TRP A 302 -4.89 1.78 13.83
CA TRP A 302 -5.74 2.62 14.69
C TRP A 302 -7.02 2.96 13.96
N LEU A 303 -8.13 2.94 14.70
CA LEU A 303 -9.42 3.39 14.20
C LEU A 303 -9.70 4.85 14.56
N GLU A 304 -8.76 5.54 15.20
CA GLU A 304 -8.88 6.93 15.64
C GLU A 304 -7.69 7.74 15.13
N ALA A 305 -7.91 9.00 14.77
CA ALA A 305 -6.86 9.82 14.18
C ALA A 305 -5.80 10.27 15.21
N GLU A 306 -6.17 10.46 16.48
CA GLU A 306 -5.24 10.98 17.49
C GLU A 306 -3.93 10.17 17.62
N PRO A 307 -3.94 8.84 17.81
CA PRO A 307 -2.71 8.05 17.85
C PRO A 307 -1.91 8.12 16.54
N MET A 308 -2.59 8.13 15.39
CA MET A 308 -1.93 8.29 14.09
C MET A 308 -1.18 9.62 13.99
N ILE A 309 -1.79 10.71 14.46
CA ILE A 309 -1.19 12.04 14.40
C ILE A 309 0.01 12.16 15.35
N LYS A 310 -0.06 11.56 16.53
CA LYS A 310 1.08 11.49 17.46
C LYS A 310 2.25 10.76 16.82
N MET A 311 2.01 9.59 16.22
CA MET A 311 3.05 8.82 15.54
C MET A 311 3.56 9.53 14.29
N ALA A 312 2.69 10.14 13.49
CA ALA A 312 3.10 10.89 12.31
C ALA A 312 3.97 12.11 12.68
N ALA A 313 3.68 12.78 13.82
CA ALA A 313 4.50 13.87 14.32
C ALA A 313 5.90 13.40 14.74
N LEU A 314 6.00 12.23 15.38
CA LEU A 314 7.28 11.60 15.71
C LEU A 314 8.09 11.30 14.44
N PHE A 315 7.51 10.61 13.45
CA PHE A 315 8.23 10.32 12.21
C PHE A 315 8.58 11.59 11.45
N ALA A 316 7.72 12.61 11.41
CA ALA A 316 8.07 13.90 10.83
C ALA A 316 9.23 14.61 11.57
N ALA A 317 9.39 14.41 12.88
CA ALA A 317 10.57 14.88 13.60
C ALA A 317 11.83 14.10 13.18
N ILE A 318 11.75 12.78 13.07
CA ILE A 318 12.85 11.93 12.56
C ILE A 318 13.28 12.36 11.16
N LEU A 319 12.32 12.56 10.25
CA LEU A 319 12.60 12.98 8.87
C LEU A 319 13.20 14.40 8.81
N ARG A 320 12.77 15.31 9.69
CA ARG A 320 13.40 16.64 9.82
C ARG A 320 14.83 16.52 10.32
N ARG A 321 15.08 15.69 11.35
CA ARG A 321 16.44 15.44 11.85
C ARG A 321 17.34 14.82 10.78
N ALA A 322 16.77 13.95 9.94
CA ALA A 322 17.49 13.36 8.82
C ALA A 322 17.97 14.42 7.81
N GLY A 323 17.14 15.42 7.51
CA GLY A 323 17.51 16.54 6.64
C GLY A 323 18.46 17.58 7.27
N GLY A 324 18.84 17.41 8.55
CA GLY A 324 19.71 18.33 9.29
C GLY A 324 21.21 17.99 9.20
N PRO A 325 22.02 18.48 10.16
CA PRO A 325 23.44 18.16 10.27
C PRO A 325 23.72 16.64 10.31
N PRO A 326 24.93 16.17 10.00
CA PRO A 326 25.27 14.76 10.06
C PRO A 326 24.89 14.09 11.39
N VAL A 327 24.40 12.86 11.32
CA VAL A 327 24.22 11.96 12.47
C VAL A 327 25.48 11.12 12.57
N GLU A 328 26.32 11.39 13.57
CA GLU A 328 27.63 10.75 13.73
C GLU A 328 27.53 9.27 14.09
N SER A 329 26.54 8.90 14.91
CA SER A 329 26.33 7.52 15.37
C SER A 329 24.82 7.18 15.37
N PRO A 330 24.44 5.95 14.96
CA PRO A 330 23.07 5.47 15.09
C PRO A 330 22.63 5.47 16.57
N PRO A 331 21.41 5.92 16.92
CA PRO A 331 20.87 5.71 18.25
C PRO A 331 20.56 4.22 18.45
N GLU A 332 21.05 3.65 19.54
CA GLU A 332 20.84 2.24 19.90
C GLU A 332 19.58 2.07 20.78
N SER A 333 19.03 3.17 21.29
CA SER A 333 17.86 3.18 22.16
C SER A 333 16.86 4.29 21.79
N VAL A 334 15.60 4.10 22.19
CA VAL A 334 14.55 5.11 22.02
C VAL A 334 14.90 6.42 22.74
N PRO A 335 15.39 6.43 24.00
CA PRO A 335 15.80 7.67 24.66
C PRO A 335 16.89 8.44 23.91
N GLU A 336 17.89 7.76 23.35
CA GLU A 336 18.93 8.40 22.51
C GLU A 336 18.33 9.01 21.25
N LEU A 337 17.43 8.29 20.57
CA LEU A 337 16.75 8.84 19.41
C LEU A 337 15.98 10.10 19.79
N LEU A 338 15.19 10.07 20.88
CA LEU A 338 14.41 11.22 21.31
C LEU A 338 15.29 12.44 21.65
N ALA A 339 16.42 12.22 22.32
CA ALA A 339 17.39 13.29 22.60
C ALA A 339 17.94 13.93 21.30
N LEU A 340 18.15 13.14 20.25
CA LEU A 340 18.56 13.65 18.94
C LEU A 340 17.46 14.44 18.21
N LEU A 341 16.19 14.31 18.60
CA LEU A 341 15.07 15.05 18.00
C LEU A 341 14.77 16.38 18.72
N GLU A 342 15.29 16.57 19.93
CA GLU A 342 15.11 17.78 20.73
C GLU A 342 16.14 18.88 20.43
N GLY A 343 17.30 18.51 19.85
CA GLY A 343 18.36 19.43 19.42
C GLY A 343 18.26 19.87 17.97
#